data_AF-A0A7W9Y3E1-F1
#
_entry.id   AF-A0A7W9Y3E1-F1
#
_cell.length_a   1.000
_cell.length_b   1.000
_cell.length_c   1.000
_cell.angle_alpha   90.00
_cell.angle_beta   90.00
_cell.angle_gamma   90.00
#
_symmetry.space_group_name_H-M   'P 1'
#
loop_
_entity.id
_entity.type
_entity.pdbx_description
1 polymer ?
#
loop_
_entity_poly.entity_id
_entity_poly.type
_entity_poly.pdbx_seq_one_letter_code
_entity_poly.pdbx_strand_id
1 'polypeptide(L)'
;MKETENDKREISDEEPPQPTLSGLRRDLTLLCLNELFVGGEPLRLLKKQGPLFLRYETDGIVSTQHYLSPASWRAKILFDLAEGKNFRVLEMDLPGRFKQMFPNTLLRRLLWHSRPSANFPPVARFYDPDGEAEILLTRSRLCGNAVDALHNLSGAPRFQPLWISDLLALRPMAGIELVRDEQFSTTVPISRYIQAAAVTGRVVKDGELKALSLKGKPAWLPSPPPSRYVAHLLEHVTGKAVPQFEALTCTIDDDYDFR
;
A
#
# COMPACT_ATOMS: atom_id res chain seq x y z
N MET A 1 24.74 -15.69 32.75
CA MET A 1 24.47 -16.13 31.35
C MET A 1 23.67 -14.99 30.73
N LYS A 2 24.27 -14.30 29.75
CA LYS A 2 23.82 -12.98 29.27
C LYS A 2 22.55 -13.11 28.43
N GLU A 3 21.46 -12.53 28.91
CA GLU A 3 20.30 -12.20 28.09
C GLU A 3 20.72 -11.07 27.13
N THR A 4 20.56 -11.30 25.83
CA THR A 4 20.90 -10.32 24.78
C THR A 4 19.84 -9.24 24.73
N GLU A 5 20.14 -8.18 25.47
CA GLU A 5 19.55 -6.85 25.56
C GLU A 5 19.68 -6.03 24.25
N ASN A 6 19.32 -6.60 23.09
CA ASN A 6 19.64 -5.98 21.79
C ASN A 6 18.42 -5.70 20.87
N ASP A 7 17.19 -5.89 21.36
CA ASP A 7 15.96 -5.69 20.57
C ASP A 7 15.14 -4.45 20.99
N LYS A 8 15.73 -3.58 21.83
CA LYS A 8 15.21 -2.26 22.20
C LYS A 8 16.09 -1.15 21.64
N ARG A 9 16.52 -1.25 20.38
CA ARG A 9 17.04 -0.06 19.69
C ARG A 9 15.85 0.84 19.38
N GLU A 10 15.67 1.78 20.29
CA GLU A 10 14.96 3.04 20.15
C GLU A 10 14.76 3.40 18.67
N ILE A 11 13.52 3.25 18.20
CA ILE A 11 13.00 4.15 17.18
C ILE A 11 13.10 5.51 17.85
N SER A 12 14.14 6.27 17.53
CA SER A 12 14.32 7.63 18.03
C SER A 12 13.04 8.42 17.78
N ASP A 13 12.69 9.33 18.69
CA ASP A 13 11.63 10.33 18.54
C ASP A 13 11.93 11.36 17.42
N GLU A 14 12.72 10.97 16.40
CA GLU A 14 12.86 11.76 15.19
C GLU A 14 11.50 11.88 14.54
N GLU A 15 11.02 13.12 14.41
CA GLU A 15 9.84 13.40 13.60
C GLU A 15 10.03 12.77 12.22
N PRO A 16 9.02 12.04 11.73
CA PRO A 16 9.10 11.45 10.41
C PRO A 16 9.33 12.55 9.37
N PRO A 17 10.10 12.26 8.31
CA PRO A 17 10.40 13.25 7.29
C PRO A 17 9.09 13.77 6.67
N GLN A 18 8.93 15.09 6.71
CA GLN A 18 7.82 15.76 6.01
C GLN A 18 7.97 15.53 4.50
N PRO A 19 6.90 15.16 3.77
CA PRO A 19 6.98 14.95 2.34
C PRO A 19 7.28 16.28 1.64
N THR A 20 8.25 16.25 0.72
CA THR A 20 8.45 17.38 -0.20
C THR A 20 7.29 17.47 -1.19
N LEU A 21 7.02 18.65 -1.75
CA LEU A 21 6.01 18.82 -2.81
C LEU A 21 6.26 17.90 -4.01
N SER A 22 7.53 17.66 -4.34
CA SER A 22 7.91 16.73 -5.41
C SER A 22 7.57 15.27 -5.04
N GLY A 23 7.89 14.86 -3.81
CA GLY A 23 7.54 13.54 -3.29
C GLY A 23 6.02 13.31 -3.24
N LEU A 24 5.25 14.31 -2.78
CA LEU A 24 3.79 14.26 -2.78
C LEU A 24 3.21 14.05 -4.18
N ARG A 25 3.69 14.82 -5.17
CA ARG A 25 3.28 14.68 -6.58
C ARG A 25 3.61 13.30 -7.14
N ARG A 26 4.80 12.78 -6.83
CA ARG A 26 5.23 11.44 -7.24
C ARG A 26 4.34 10.35 -6.63
N ASP A 27 4.09 10.39 -5.33
CA ASP A 27 3.21 9.44 -4.64
C ASP A 27 1.77 9.48 -5.20
N LEU A 28 1.21 10.68 -5.41
CA LEU A 28 -0.12 10.83 -6.01
C LEU A 28 -0.14 10.27 -7.43
N THR A 29 0.90 10.52 -8.23
CA THR A 29 1.00 9.98 -9.60
C THR A 29 1.03 8.46 -9.58
N LEU A 30 1.87 7.87 -8.73
CA LEU A 30 1.97 6.42 -8.54
C LEU A 30 0.62 5.81 -8.13
N LEU A 31 -0.08 6.41 -7.17
CA LEU A 31 -1.38 5.92 -6.70
C LEU A 31 -2.52 6.14 -7.69
N CYS A 32 -2.42 7.14 -8.57
CA CYS A 32 -3.33 7.28 -9.69
C CYS A 32 -3.07 6.19 -10.72
N LEU A 33 -1.81 5.95 -11.07
CA LEU A 33 -1.39 4.97 -12.07
C LEU A 33 -1.74 3.52 -11.70
N ASN A 34 -1.79 3.22 -10.40
CA ASN A 34 -2.02 1.88 -9.89
C ASN A 34 -3.47 1.71 -9.43
N GLU A 35 -4.21 0.91 -10.20
CA GLU A 35 -5.53 0.46 -9.83
C GLU A 35 -5.45 -0.88 -9.09
N LEU A 36 -6.15 -1.02 -7.97
CA LEU A 36 -6.24 -2.32 -7.29
C LEU A 36 -7.22 -3.24 -8.03
N PHE A 37 -6.71 -4.38 -8.49
CA PHE A 37 -7.49 -5.45 -9.09
C PHE A 37 -7.70 -6.60 -8.10
N VAL A 38 -8.91 -7.15 -8.08
CA VAL A 38 -9.29 -8.34 -7.30
C VAL A 38 -9.90 -9.35 -8.27
N GLY A 39 -9.32 -10.56 -8.36
CA GLY A 39 -9.82 -11.61 -9.26
C GLY A 39 -9.87 -11.21 -10.76
N GLY A 40 -9.07 -10.22 -11.18
CA GLY A 40 -9.02 -9.71 -12.55
C GLY A 40 -9.92 -8.51 -12.84
N GLU A 41 -10.74 -8.07 -11.88
CA GLU A 41 -11.58 -6.88 -12.02
C GLU A 41 -11.09 -5.74 -11.12
N PRO A 42 -11.13 -4.47 -11.58
CA PRO A 42 -10.85 -3.33 -10.72
C PRO A 42 -11.78 -3.26 -9.51
N LEU A 43 -11.22 -3.02 -8.32
CA LEU A 43 -11.99 -2.90 -7.07
C LEU A 43 -13.18 -1.92 -7.19
N ARG A 44 -13.01 -0.81 -7.94
CA ARG A 44 -14.07 0.19 -8.13
C ARG A 44 -15.27 -0.30 -8.94
N LEU A 45 -15.11 -1.36 -9.74
CA LEU A 45 -16.15 -1.93 -10.58
C LEU A 45 -16.89 -3.08 -9.89
N LEU A 46 -16.30 -3.64 -8.83
CA LEU A 46 -16.95 -4.68 -8.05
C LEU A 46 -18.27 -4.20 -7.47
N LYS A 47 -19.25 -5.11 -7.44
CA LYS A 47 -20.52 -4.87 -6.78
C LYS A 47 -20.32 -4.82 -5.28
N LYS A 48 -20.62 -3.65 -4.70
CA LYS A 48 -20.60 -3.43 -3.25
C LYS A 48 -21.54 -4.41 -2.52
N GLN A 49 -21.02 -5.05 -1.47
CA GLN A 49 -21.73 -6.00 -0.62
C GLN A 49 -22.11 -5.40 0.75
N GLY A 50 -21.40 -4.36 1.19
CA GLY A 50 -21.65 -3.66 2.46
C GLY A 50 -21.44 -2.15 2.38
N PRO A 51 -21.69 -1.39 3.46
CA PRO A 51 -21.46 0.06 3.47
C PRO A 51 -19.96 0.38 3.35
N LEU A 52 -19.65 1.46 2.62
CA LEU A 52 -18.30 2.04 2.54
C LEU A 52 -18.24 3.24 3.47
N PHE A 53 -18.05 2.97 4.76
CA PHE A 53 -17.99 3.97 5.82
C PHE A 53 -16.57 4.52 5.98
N LEU A 54 -16.45 5.84 6.12
CA LEU A 54 -15.20 6.52 6.42
C LEU A 54 -15.44 7.67 7.40
N ARG A 55 -14.66 7.68 8.48
CA ARG A 55 -14.48 8.83 9.36
C ARG A 55 -13.06 9.34 9.21
N TYR A 56 -12.93 10.62 8.91
CA TYR A 56 -11.63 11.24 8.64
C TYR A 56 -11.56 12.64 9.26
N GLU A 57 -10.34 13.15 9.37
CA GLU A 57 -10.04 14.51 9.77
C GLU A 57 -9.34 15.21 8.61
N THR A 58 -9.82 16.41 8.27
CA THR A 58 -9.17 17.30 7.31
C THR A 58 -8.94 18.64 8.01
N ASP A 59 -7.68 19.05 8.16
CA ASP A 59 -7.29 20.32 8.81
C ASP A 59 -7.97 20.55 10.17
N GLY A 60 -8.03 19.49 11.00
CA GLY A 60 -8.68 19.50 12.32
C GLY A 60 -10.20 19.30 12.30
N ILE A 61 -10.84 19.29 11.13
CA ILE A 61 -12.28 19.09 10.99
C ILE A 61 -12.59 17.61 10.81
N VAL A 62 -13.26 17.02 11.80
CA VAL A 62 -13.70 15.62 11.75
C VAL A 62 -15.00 15.50 10.96
N SER A 63 -15.00 14.64 9.95
CA SER A 63 -16.14 14.33 9.10
C SER A 63 -16.43 12.84 9.09
N THR A 64 -17.70 12.48 8.87
CA THR A 64 -18.14 11.09 8.72
C THR A 64 -19.00 10.98 7.47
N GLN A 65 -18.66 10.08 6.57
CA GLN A 65 -19.34 9.91 5.28
C GLN A 65 -19.49 8.44 4.90
N HIS A 66 -20.52 8.17 4.09
CA HIS A 66 -20.70 6.90 3.39
C HIS A 66 -20.49 7.13 1.90
N TYR A 67 -19.60 6.35 1.29
CA TYR A 67 -19.29 6.47 -0.12
C TYR A 67 -20.04 5.44 -0.97
N LEU A 68 -20.26 5.79 -2.24
CA LEU A 68 -20.92 4.92 -3.20
C LEU A 68 -19.97 3.84 -3.73
N SER A 69 -18.69 4.18 -3.89
CA SER A 69 -17.64 3.27 -4.37
C SER A 69 -16.26 3.66 -3.83
N PRO A 70 -15.26 2.77 -3.92
CA PRO A 70 -13.88 3.11 -3.61
C PRO A 70 -13.34 4.29 -4.45
N ALA A 71 -13.82 4.46 -5.68
CA ALA A 71 -13.41 5.59 -6.51
C ALA A 71 -13.82 6.95 -5.89
N SER A 72 -14.98 7.01 -5.24
CA SER A 72 -15.49 8.25 -4.62
C SER A 72 -14.63 8.71 -3.44
N TRP A 73 -14.19 7.81 -2.56
CA TRP A 73 -13.27 8.24 -1.49
C TRP A 73 -11.88 8.55 -2.03
N ARG A 74 -11.43 7.86 -3.09
CA ARG A 74 -10.09 8.11 -3.66
C ARG A 74 -10.04 9.53 -4.18
N ALA A 75 -11.08 9.96 -4.89
CA ALA A 75 -11.26 11.33 -5.33
C ALA A 75 -11.22 12.31 -4.15
N LYS A 76 -11.95 12.03 -3.05
CA LYS A 76 -11.94 12.89 -1.86
C LYS A 76 -10.54 13.05 -1.25
N ILE A 77 -9.85 11.94 -1.02
CA ILE A 77 -8.50 11.94 -0.43
C ILE A 77 -7.53 12.66 -1.37
N LEU A 78 -7.60 12.36 -2.66
CA LEU A 78 -6.75 12.96 -3.68
C LEU A 78 -6.94 14.48 -3.77
N PHE A 79 -8.18 14.97 -3.79
CA PHE A 79 -8.44 16.41 -3.89
C PHE A 79 -7.98 17.16 -2.64
N ASP A 80 -8.25 16.64 -1.44
CA ASP A 80 -7.75 17.24 -0.21
C ASP A 80 -6.22 17.31 -0.19
N LEU A 81 -5.54 16.21 -0.54
CA LEU A 81 -4.08 16.16 -0.56
C LEU A 81 -3.49 17.05 -1.65
N ALA A 82 -4.13 17.14 -2.82
CA ALA A 82 -3.71 18.03 -3.90
C ALA A 82 -3.87 19.52 -3.54
N GLU A 83 -4.87 19.85 -2.72
CA GLU A 83 -5.06 21.18 -2.12
C GLU A 83 -4.11 21.46 -0.94
N GLY A 84 -3.24 20.50 -0.58
CA GLY A 84 -2.28 20.64 0.52
C GLY A 84 -2.89 20.49 1.91
N LYS A 85 -4.12 19.97 2.01
CA LYS A 85 -4.78 19.74 3.30
C LYS A 85 -4.18 18.55 4.02
N ASN A 86 -4.20 18.59 5.35
CA ASN A 86 -3.80 17.45 6.17
C ASN A 86 -4.98 16.48 6.30
N PHE A 87 -4.95 15.40 5.51
CA PHE A 87 -5.97 14.34 5.53
C PHE A 87 -5.52 13.15 6.38
N ARG A 88 -6.36 12.76 7.35
CA ARG A 88 -6.13 11.60 8.21
C ARG A 88 -7.36 10.72 8.32
N VAL A 89 -7.20 9.43 8.04
CA VAL A 89 -8.23 8.42 8.33
C VAL A 89 -8.28 8.14 9.84
N LEU A 90 -9.49 8.17 10.42
CA LEU A 90 -9.71 7.91 11.84
C LEU A 90 -10.41 6.56 12.10
N GLU A 91 -11.38 6.22 11.26
CA GLU A 91 -12.16 4.98 11.33
C GLU A 91 -12.63 4.61 9.94
N MET A 92 -12.70 3.31 9.65
CA MET A 92 -13.13 2.83 8.35
C MET A 92 -13.64 1.39 8.45
N ASP A 93 -14.61 1.06 7.59
CA ASP A 93 -15.26 -0.24 7.50
C ASP A 93 -16.09 -0.64 8.74
N LEU A 94 -15.45 -1.05 9.84
CA LEU A 94 -16.11 -1.40 11.11
C LEU A 94 -15.51 -0.59 12.27
N PRO A 95 -16.26 -0.31 13.35
CA PRO A 95 -15.73 0.40 14.52
C PRO A 95 -14.47 -0.29 15.08
N GLY A 96 -13.39 0.48 15.25
CA GLY A 96 -12.10 0.01 15.75
C GLY A 96 -11.22 -0.70 14.71
N ARG A 97 -11.75 -1.09 13.55
CA ARG A 97 -11.03 -1.95 12.60
C ARG A 97 -9.81 -1.26 12.02
N PHE A 98 -9.92 0.02 11.64
CA PHE A 98 -8.77 0.75 11.10
C PHE A 98 -7.60 0.75 12.09
N LYS A 99 -7.87 1.00 13.38
CA LYS A 99 -6.84 0.99 14.44
C LYS A 99 -6.29 -0.40 14.72
N GLN A 100 -7.11 -1.44 14.62
CA GLN A 100 -6.68 -2.83 14.81
C GLN A 100 -5.74 -3.30 13.69
N MET A 101 -6.09 -2.97 12.45
CA MET A 101 -5.31 -3.34 11.26
C MET A 101 -4.07 -2.46 11.10
N PHE A 102 -4.18 -1.16 11.37
CA PHE A 102 -3.12 -0.16 11.24
C PHE A 102 -2.87 0.57 12.57
N PRO A 103 -2.37 -0.12 13.61
CA PRO A 103 -2.05 0.54 14.87
C PRO A 103 -0.94 1.59 14.67
N ASN A 104 -0.92 2.62 15.52
CA ASN A 104 0.06 3.71 15.41
C ASN A 104 1.52 3.23 15.36
N THR A 105 1.84 2.13 16.06
CA THR A 105 3.17 1.52 16.03
C THR A 105 3.53 0.99 14.63
N LEU A 106 2.59 0.34 13.94
CA LEU A 106 2.77 -0.11 12.56
C LEU A 106 2.89 1.09 11.61
N LEU A 107 1.99 2.08 11.72
CA LEU A 107 2.03 3.28 10.87
C LEU A 107 3.35 4.04 11.01
N ARG A 108 3.90 4.18 12.22
CA ARG A 108 5.21 4.78 12.46
C ARG A 108 6.34 3.99 11.80
N ARG A 109 6.33 2.65 11.90
CA ARG A 109 7.34 1.79 11.25
C ARG A 109 7.25 1.88 9.72
N LEU A 110 6.04 1.86 9.16
CA LEU A 110 5.82 2.07 7.72
C LEU A 110 6.33 3.44 7.27
N LEU A 111 6.11 4.49 8.07
CA LEU A 111 6.57 5.84 7.78
C LEU A 111 8.09 5.99 7.89
N TRP A 112 8.72 5.30 8.83
CA TRP A 112 10.18 5.19 8.89
C TRP A 112 10.77 4.57 7.61
N HIS A 113 10.08 3.59 7.04
CA HIS A 113 10.46 2.94 5.77
C HIS A 113 10.19 3.81 4.52
N SER A 114 9.60 5.02 4.67
CA SER A 114 9.41 5.96 3.56
C SER A 114 10.70 6.69 3.15
N ARG A 115 11.82 6.46 3.86
CA ARG A 115 13.14 6.99 3.51
C ARG A 115 13.55 6.48 2.11
N PRO A 116 14.08 7.34 1.22
CA PRO A 116 14.40 6.97 -0.15
C PRO A 116 15.54 5.95 -0.24
N SER A 117 15.58 5.21 -1.35
CA SER A 117 16.73 4.38 -1.76
C SER A 117 17.13 3.30 -0.74
N ALA A 118 16.15 2.61 -0.18
CA ALA A 118 16.40 1.56 0.80
C ALA A 118 15.55 0.32 0.54
N ASN A 119 16.16 -0.85 0.68
CA ASN A 119 15.53 -2.16 0.51
C ASN A 119 15.09 -2.72 1.87
N PHE A 120 14.05 -2.10 2.44
CA PHE A 120 13.58 -2.46 3.77
C PHE A 120 12.90 -3.84 3.80
N PRO A 121 12.96 -4.56 4.93
CA PRO A 121 12.10 -5.71 5.16
C PRO A 121 10.63 -5.27 5.20
N PRO A 122 9.67 -6.14 4.82
CA PRO A 122 8.26 -5.91 5.08
C PRO A 122 7.99 -5.68 6.57
N VAL A 123 7.09 -4.75 6.87
CA VAL A 123 6.74 -4.31 8.24
C VAL A 123 5.49 -4.98 8.78
N ALA A 124 4.61 -5.46 7.89
CA ALA A 124 3.43 -6.21 8.26
C ALA A 124 3.07 -7.21 7.17
N ARG A 125 2.42 -8.28 7.60
CA ARG A 125 1.74 -9.25 6.75
C ARG A 125 0.25 -9.27 7.08
N PHE A 126 -0.57 -9.27 6.05
CA PHE A 126 -2.00 -9.48 6.14
C PHE A 126 -2.35 -10.70 5.31
N TYR A 127 -3.28 -11.51 5.80
CA TYR A 127 -3.80 -12.66 5.09
C TYR A 127 -5.31 -12.77 5.27
N ASP A 128 -5.97 -13.40 4.33
CA ASP A 128 -7.38 -13.80 4.47
C ASP A 128 -7.46 -15.20 5.08
N PRO A 129 -8.07 -15.41 6.25
CA PRO A 129 -8.14 -16.72 6.90
C PRO A 129 -9.00 -17.72 6.11
N ASP A 130 -9.95 -17.22 5.30
CA ASP A 130 -10.89 -18.03 4.53
C ASP A 130 -10.53 -18.09 3.04
N GLY A 131 -9.41 -17.49 2.65
CA GLY A 131 -8.98 -17.34 1.28
C GLY A 131 -7.46 -17.47 1.09
N GLU A 132 -7.03 -17.17 -0.13
CA GLU A 132 -5.61 -17.24 -0.52
C GLU A 132 -4.93 -15.87 -0.54
N ALA A 133 -5.64 -14.81 -0.11
CA ALA A 133 -5.11 -13.46 -0.17
C ALA A 133 -3.96 -13.30 0.83
N GLU A 134 -2.82 -12.83 0.34
CA GLU A 134 -1.60 -12.56 1.09
C GLU A 134 -1.07 -11.19 0.68
N ILE A 135 -0.70 -10.38 1.66
CA ILE A 135 -0.22 -9.01 1.46
C ILE A 135 0.93 -8.74 2.42
N LEU A 136 2.08 -8.32 1.88
CA LEU A 136 3.21 -7.80 2.65
C LEU A 136 3.29 -6.30 2.43
N LEU A 137 3.26 -5.52 3.51
CA LEU A 137 3.40 -4.07 3.48
C LEU A 137 4.83 -3.68 3.79
N THR A 138 5.40 -2.72 3.05
CA THR A 138 6.82 -2.37 3.19
C THR A 138 7.04 -0.93 3.62
N ARG A 139 6.30 0.03 3.08
CA ARG A 139 6.49 1.46 3.40
C ARG A 139 5.20 2.24 3.29
N SER A 140 5.16 3.35 3.99
CA SER A 140 4.09 4.35 3.89
C SER A 140 4.30 5.25 2.68
N ARG A 141 3.18 5.75 2.14
CA ARG A 141 3.08 6.86 1.19
C ARG A 141 2.02 7.83 1.68
N LEU A 142 2.09 9.08 1.21
CA LEU A 142 1.10 10.12 1.53
C LEU A 142 0.79 10.20 3.04
N CYS A 143 1.83 10.25 3.87
CA CYS A 143 1.72 10.37 5.33
C CYS A 143 0.82 9.30 6.00
N GLY A 144 0.84 8.07 5.51
CA GLY A 144 0.07 6.97 6.12
C GLY A 144 -1.33 6.77 5.54
N ASN A 145 -1.63 7.38 4.40
CA ASN A 145 -2.87 7.13 3.65
C ASN A 145 -2.72 6.01 2.61
N ALA A 146 -1.48 5.66 2.26
CA ALA A 146 -1.16 4.62 1.29
C ALA A 146 0.08 3.84 1.72
N VAL A 147 0.27 2.68 1.10
CA VAL A 147 1.37 1.75 1.40
C VAL A 147 1.86 1.07 0.14
N ASP A 148 3.14 0.71 0.13
CA ASP A 148 3.66 -0.23 -0.86
C ASP A 148 3.42 -1.65 -0.40
N ALA A 149 2.88 -2.46 -1.31
CA ALA A 149 2.42 -3.80 -0.99
C ALA A 149 2.85 -4.81 -2.05
N LEU A 150 3.42 -5.93 -1.60
CA LEU A 150 3.50 -7.16 -2.38
C LEU A 150 2.28 -8.01 -2.06
N HIS A 151 1.43 -8.28 -3.05
CA HIS A 151 0.15 -8.97 -2.84
C HIS A 151 -0.24 -9.89 -4.00
N ASN A 152 -1.19 -10.79 -3.78
CA ASN A 152 -1.74 -11.69 -4.81
C ASN A 152 -3.25 -11.51 -5.07
N LEU A 153 -3.86 -10.39 -4.64
CA LEU A 153 -5.30 -10.12 -4.79
C LEU A 153 -5.85 -10.29 -6.24
N SER A 154 -5.01 -10.11 -7.26
CA SER A 154 -5.39 -10.30 -8.67
C SER A 154 -5.21 -11.73 -9.19
N GLY A 155 -4.86 -12.69 -8.32
CA GLY A 155 -4.44 -14.05 -8.67
C GLY A 155 -2.91 -14.17 -8.80
N ALA A 156 -2.28 -13.28 -9.57
CA ALA A 156 -0.82 -13.21 -9.69
C ALA A 156 -0.20 -12.22 -8.69
N PRO A 157 1.06 -12.45 -8.24
CA PRO A 157 1.78 -11.50 -7.39
C PRO A 157 2.04 -10.17 -8.09
N ARG A 158 1.84 -9.09 -7.34
CA ARG A 158 2.11 -7.72 -7.76
C ARG A 158 2.79 -6.96 -6.64
N PHE A 159 3.73 -6.11 -7.01
CA PHE A 159 4.31 -5.14 -6.09
C PHE A 159 3.92 -3.74 -6.56
N GLN A 160 3.05 -3.07 -5.81
CA GLN A 160 2.49 -1.78 -6.21
C GLN A 160 2.06 -0.93 -5.00
N PRO A 161 1.97 0.40 -5.16
CA PRO A 161 1.37 1.26 -4.17
C PRO A 161 -0.15 1.06 -4.12
N LEU A 162 -0.69 0.97 -2.91
CA LEU A 162 -2.11 0.78 -2.62
C LEU A 162 -2.59 1.83 -1.61
N TRP A 163 -3.82 2.30 -1.78
CA TRP A 163 -4.49 3.06 -0.74
C TRP A 163 -4.83 2.15 0.43
N ILE A 164 -4.58 2.58 1.67
CA ILE A 164 -5.02 1.82 2.85
C ILE A 164 -6.54 1.68 2.87
N SER A 165 -7.25 2.72 2.39
CA SER A 165 -8.71 2.67 2.25
C SER A 165 -9.17 1.55 1.32
N ASP A 166 -8.45 1.28 0.24
CA ASP A 166 -8.78 0.16 -0.66
C ASP A 166 -8.57 -1.20 0.00
N LEU A 167 -7.53 -1.35 0.83
CA LEU A 167 -7.30 -2.58 1.59
C LEU A 167 -8.45 -2.85 2.56
N LEU A 168 -8.96 -1.81 3.24
CA LEU A 168 -10.13 -1.95 4.12
C LEU A 168 -11.44 -2.15 3.36
N ALA A 169 -11.51 -1.73 2.10
CA ALA A 169 -12.66 -1.96 1.24
C ALA A 169 -12.85 -3.42 0.84
N LEU A 170 -11.79 -4.23 0.92
CA LEU A 170 -11.80 -5.60 0.42
C LEU A 170 -12.90 -6.44 1.08
N ARG A 171 -13.18 -6.23 2.37
CA ARG A 171 -14.29 -6.90 3.06
C ARG A 171 -15.66 -6.48 2.49
N PRO A 172 -16.07 -5.20 2.51
CA PRO A 172 -17.37 -4.79 1.99
C PRO A 172 -17.52 -4.85 0.46
N MET A 173 -16.44 -5.00 -0.31
CA MET A 173 -16.48 -5.06 -1.78
C MET A 173 -16.32 -6.47 -2.33
N ALA A 174 -15.38 -7.26 -1.78
CA ALA A 174 -14.98 -8.55 -2.30
C ALA A 174 -15.19 -9.71 -1.31
N GLY A 175 -15.61 -9.44 -0.07
CA GLY A 175 -15.74 -10.44 0.97
C GLY A 175 -14.41 -10.98 1.51
N ILE A 176 -13.29 -10.33 1.17
CA ILE A 176 -11.94 -10.75 1.60
C ILE A 176 -11.67 -10.16 2.99
N GLU A 177 -11.49 -11.03 3.97
CA GLU A 177 -11.33 -10.64 5.38
C GLU A 177 -9.86 -10.58 5.78
N LEU A 178 -9.21 -9.45 5.49
CA LEU A 178 -7.81 -9.30 5.87
C LEU A 178 -7.60 -9.24 7.38
N VAL A 179 -6.80 -10.18 7.90
CA VAL A 179 -6.30 -10.24 9.27
C VAL A 179 -4.81 -9.94 9.29
N ARG A 180 -4.36 -9.12 10.25
CA ARG A 180 -2.93 -8.87 10.46
C ARG A 180 -2.28 -10.05 11.18
N ASP A 181 -1.18 -10.55 10.63
CA ASP A 181 -0.34 -11.53 11.29
C ASP A 181 0.50 -10.84 12.39
N GLU A 182 0.11 -11.00 13.65
CA GLU A 182 0.78 -10.37 14.78
C GLU A 182 2.16 -10.97 15.10
N GLN A 183 2.41 -12.19 14.62
CA GLN A 183 3.68 -12.90 14.82
C GLN A 183 4.66 -12.63 13.67
N PHE A 184 4.20 -11.98 12.61
CA PHE A 184 5.05 -11.66 11.48
C PHE A 184 6.18 -10.70 11.88
N SER A 185 7.39 -11.22 11.77
CA SER A 185 8.62 -10.46 11.91
C SER A 185 9.62 -11.02 10.91
N THR A 186 10.28 -10.14 10.16
CA THR A 186 11.31 -10.54 9.21
C THR A 186 12.42 -9.50 9.15
N THR A 187 13.64 -9.99 8.97
CA THR A 187 14.82 -9.18 8.63
C THR A 187 15.18 -9.30 7.15
N VAL A 188 14.45 -10.12 6.41
CA VAL A 188 14.71 -10.36 4.99
C VAL A 188 14.12 -9.21 4.17
N PRO A 189 14.90 -8.58 3.27
CA PRO A 189 14.45 -7.42 2.52
C PRO A 189 13.34 -7.76 1.53
N ILE A 190 12.48 -6.78 1.21
CA ILE A 190 11.35 -6.95 0.28
C ILE A 190 11.80 -7.48 -1.09
N SER A 191 12.99 -7.12 -1.58
CA SER A 191 13.50 -7.60 -2.88
C SER A 191 13.56 -9.13 -2.97
N ARG A 192 13.83 -9.82 -1.86
CA ARG A 192 13.85 -11.29 -1.82
C ARG A 192 12.46 -11.88 -1.92
N TYR A 193 11.47 -11.27 -1.28
CA TYR A 193 10.07 -11.67 -1.43
C TYR A 193 9.56 -11.42 -2.86
N ILE A 194 9.92 -10.29 -3.47
CA ILE A 194 9.59 -10.00 -4.89
C ILE A 194 10.20 -11.06 -5.81
N GLN A 195 11.49 -11.34 -5.64
CA GLN A 195 12.19 -12.37 -6.43
C GLN A 195 11.58 -13.75 -6.25
N ALA A 196 11.24 -14.14 -5.01
CA ALA A 196 10.56 -15.39 -4.73
C ALA A 196 9.17 -15.44 -5.37
N ALA A 197 8.42 -14.33 -5.33
CA ALA A 197 7.10 -14.25 -5.93
C ALA A 197 7.15 -14.36 -7.46
N ALA A 198 8.18 -13.77 -8.08
CA ALA A 198 8.40 -13.92 -9.52
C ALA A 198 8.77 -15.36 -9.92
N VAL A 199 9.53 -16.07 -9.08
CA VAL A 199 9.93 -17.47 -9.34
C VAL A 199 8.79 -18.46 -9.08
N THR A 200 8.02 -18.25 -8.00
CA THR A 200 7.00 -19.21 -7.54
C THR A 200 5.59 -18.88 -8.04
N GLY A 201 5.36 -17.67 -8.54
CA GLY A 201 4.03 -17.21 -8.94
C GLY A 201 3.08 -16.94 -7.76
N ARG A 202 3.57 -16.86 -6.52
CA ARG A 202 2.77 -16.53 -5.32
C ARG A 202 3.57 -15.77 -4.27
N VAL A 203 2.90 -15.13 -3.31
CA VAL A 203 3.57 -14.51 -2.15
C VAL A 203 4.00 -15.63 -1.20
N VAL A 204 5.30 -15.73 -0.89
CA VAL A 204 5.87 -16.81 -0.07
C VAL A 204 5.98 -16.40 1.41
N LYS A 205 5.93 -17.39 2.31
CA LYS A 205 6.13 -17.20 3.76
C LYS A 205 7.63 -17.19 4.10
N ASP A 206 8.01 -16.59 5.24
CA ASP A 206 9.43 -16.44 5.62
C ASP A 206 10.21 -17.76 5.71
N GLY A 207 9.58 -18.81 6.26
CA GLY A 207 10.20 -20.14 6.38
C GLY A 207 10.50 -20.77 5.01
N GLU A 208 9.62 -20.57 4.03
CA GLU A 208 9.81 -21.05 2.66
C GLU A 208 10.89 -20.24 1.94
N LEU A 209 10.92 -18.92 2.15
CA LEU A 209 11.86 -18.02 1.49
C LEU A 209 13.31 -18.47 1.69
N LYS A 210 13.64 -18.99 2.88
CA LYS A 210 14.99 -19.51 3.22
C LYS A 210 15.36 -20.78 2.45
N ALA A 211 14.39 -21.57 2.01
CA ALA A 211 14.60 -22.80 1.25
C ALA A 211 14.77 -22.54 -0.25
N LEU A 212 14.34 -21.37 -0.75
CA LEU A 212 14.42 -21.03 -2.16
C LEU A 212 15.84 -20.62 -2.56
N SER A 213 16.35 -21.24 -3.63
CA SER A 213 17.62 -20.85 -4.25
C SER A 213 17.44 -19.62 -5.15
N LEU A 214 17.33 -18.45 -4.53
CA LEU A 214 17.18 -17.17 -5.21
C LEU A 214 18.56 -16.62 -5.62
N LYS A 215 19.02 -16.97 -6.82
CA LYS A 215 20.27 -16.46 -7.42
C LYS A 215 19.99 -15.44 -8.51
N GLY A 216 20.83 -14.40 -8.59
CA GLY A 216 20.77 -13.38 -9.64
C GLY A 216 19.97 -12.13 -9.26
N LYS A 217 19.80 -11.22 -10.23
CA LYS A 217 19.04 -9.98 -10.06
C LYS A 217 17.56 -10.27 -9.76
N PRO A 218 16.86 -9.40 -9.01
CA PRO A 218 15.42 -9.53 -8.81
C PRO A 218 14.72 -9.60 -10.16
N ALA A 219 13.81 -10.58 -10.29
CA ALA A 219 12.89 -10.62 -11.42
C ALA A 219 11.74 -9.64 -11.12
N TRP A 220 11.47 -8.74 -12.07
CA TRP A 220 10.43 -7.73 -11.92
C TRP A 220 9.05 -8.35 -12.07
N LEU A 221 8.14 -8.00 -11.16
CA LEU A 221 6.74 -8.37 -11.29
C LEU A 221 6.06 -7.49 -12.33
N PRO A 222 5.07 -8.00 -13.07
CA PRO A 222 4.41 -7.22 -14.10
C PRO A 222 3.55 -6.11 -13.50
N SER A 223 3.86 -4.86 -13.84
CA SER A 223 2.97 -3.72 -13.62
C SER A 223 1.88 -3.72 -14.71
N PRO A 224 0.58 -3.69 -14.34
CA PRO A 224 -0.47 -3.61 -15.34
C PRO A 224 -0.43 -2.22 -16.01
N PRO A 225 -0.75 -2.10 -17.30
CA PRO A 225 -0.91 -0.79 -17.92
C PRO A 225 -2.03 -0.03 -17.21
N PRO A 226 -1.90 1.30 -17.05
CA PRO A 226 -2.96 2.09 -16.43
C PRO A 226 -4.25 1.99 -17.24
N SER A 227 -5.37 1.94 -16.53
CA SER A 227 -6.69 1.89 -17.17
C SER A 227 -7.02 3.24 -17.83
N ARG A 228 -7.95 3.23 -18.82
CA ARG A 228 -8.43 4.48 -19.45
C ARG A 228 -8.98 5.47 -18.41
N TYR A 229 -9.61 4.97 -17.36
CA TYR A 229 -10.10 5.78 -16.26
C TYR A 229 -8.96 6.55 -15.57
N VAL A 230 -7.87 5.86 -15.27
CA VAL A 230 -6.66 6.43 -14.66
C VAL A 230 -6.03 7.47 -15.58
N ALA A 231 -5.94 7.19 -16.89
CA ALA A 231 -5.42 8.15 -17.86
C ALA A 231 -6.23 9.45 -17.85
N HIS A 232 -7.57 9.37 -17.88
CA HIS A 232 -8.43 10.56 -17.80
C HIS A 232 -8.34 11.30 -16.46
N LEU A 233 -8.21 10.58 -15.34
CA LEU A 233 -8.02 11.21 -14.03
C LEU A 233 -6.71 12.02 -14.01
N LEU A 234 -5.63 11.46 -14.55
CA LEU A 234 -4.34 12.15 -14.67
C LEU A 234 -4.42 13.38 -15.58
N GLU A 235 -5.11 13.29 -16.71
CA GLU A 235 -5.37 14.46 -17.57
C GLU A 235 -6.06 15.59 -16.79
N HIS A 236 -7.07 15.24 -16.00
CA HIS A 236 -7.84 16.19 -15.21
C HIS A 236 -7.00 16.83 -14.10
N VAL A 237 -6.21 16.04 -13.37
CA VAL A 237 -5.38 16.52 -12.25
C VAL A 237 -4.18 17.34 -12.74
N THR A 238 -3.61 16.99 -13.89
CA THR A 238 -2.41 17.66 -14.41
C THR A 238 -2.71 18.85 -15.33
N GLY A 239 -3.97 18.98 -15.79
CA GLY A 239 -4.39 20.01 -16.74
C GLY A 239 -3.73 19.89 -18.12
N LYS A 240 -3.08 18.75 -18.40
CA LYS A 240 -2.41 18.45 -19.67
C LYS A 240 -3.00 17.17 -20.23
N ALA A 241 -3.28 17.14 -21.54
CA ALA A 241 -3.44 15.86 -22.24
C ALA A 241 -2.17 15.06 -21.95
N VAL A 242 -2.31 13.86 -21.37
CA VAL A 242 -1.16 13.05 -20.95
C VAL A 242 -0.32 12.85 -22.21
N PRO A 243 0.88 13.45 -22.32
CA PRO A 243 1.75 13.19 -23.44
C PRO A 243 2.03 11.69 -23.36
N GLN A 244 1.75 10.98 -24.45
CA GLN A 244 2.03 9.55 -24.50
C GLN A 244 3.46 9.31 -23.99
N PHE A 245 3.58 8.45 -22.98
CA PHE A 245 4.79 7.74 -22.53
C PHE A 245 5.66 8.24 -21.35
N GLU A 246 5.83 9.53 -21.03
CA GLU A 246 6.80 9.88 -19.95
C GLU A 246 6.28 9.68 -18.51
N ALA A 247 4.97 9.76 -18.28
CA ALA A 247 4.39 9.43 -16.96
C ALA A 247 4.30 7.91 -16.70
N LEU A 248 4.46 7.08 -17.75
CA LEU A 248 4.35 5.62 -17.69
C LEU A 248 5.63 4.90 -17.23
N THR A 249 6.74 5.62 -17.06
CA THR A 249 8.01 5.07 -16.56
C THR A 249 8.15 5.17 -15.04
N CYS A 250 7.28 5.92 -14.37
CA CYS A 250 7.29 6.07 -12.92
C CYS A 250 6.86 4.75 -12.29
N THR A 251 7.83 3.97 -11.81
CA THR A 251 7.58 2.72 -11.11
C THR A 251 7.87 2.89 -9.64
N ILE A 252 7.21 2.08 -8.82
CA ILE A 252 7.57 1.91 -7.41
C ILE A 252 9.04 1.49 -7.27
N ASP A 253 9.57 0.76 -8.25
CA ASP A 253 10.92 0.20 -8.24
C ASP A 253 12.01 1.27 -8.19
N ASP A 254 11.79 2.43 -8.82
CA ASP A 254 12.73 3.54 -8.79
C ASP A 254 12.95 4.11 -7.38
N ASP A 255 12.02 3.83 -6.44
CA ASP A 255 12.13 4.29 -5.06
C ASP A 255 12.93 3.34 -4.15
N TYR A 256 13.37 2.19 -4.68
CA TYR A 256 14.08 1.15 -3.94
C TYR A 256 15.50 0.95 -4.49
N ASP A 257 16.46 0.74 -3.59
CA ASP A 257 17.79 0.26 -3.98
C ASP A 257 17.85 -1.27 -3.89
N PHE A 258 17.46 -1.96 -4.95
CA PHE A 258 17.46 -3.43 -5.01
C PHE A 258 18.81 -4.07 -5.33
N ARG A 259 19.91 -3.30 -5.30
CA ARG A 259 21.26 -3.79 -5.60
C ARG A 259 21.80 -4.72 -4.53
#